data_AF-A0A816EK46-F1
#
_entry.id   AF-A0A816EK46-F1
#
_cell.length_a   1.000
_cell.length_b   1.000
_cell.length_c   1.000
_cell.angle_alpha   90.00
_cell.angle_beta   90.00
_cell.angle_gamma   90.00
#
_symmetry.space_group_name_H-M   'P 1'
#
loop_
_entity.id
_entity.type
_entity.pdbx_description
1 polymer ?
#
loop_
_entity_poly.entity_id
_entity_poly.type
_entity_poly.pdbx_seq_one_letter_code
_entity_poly.pdbx_strand_id
1 'polypeptide(L)' 'MSSPQGIHVAHIIIDGQINTPSQVQSQPDRDIETFLNSDAIAETYWQLHIQPRSTWTQELDLRPSVEKF' A
#
# COMPACT_ATOMS: atom_id res chain seq x y z
N MET A 1 9.24 -18.77 1.04
CA MET A 1 10.33 -17.99 1.64
C MET A 1 10.15 -18.01 3.15
N SER A 2 10.97 -18.76 3.88
CA SER A 2 10.99 -18.73 5.34
C SER A 2 11.91 -17.59 5.81
N SER A 3 11.55 -16.86 6.86
CA SER A 3 12.39 -15.81 7.48
C SER A 3 13.42 -16.44 8.44
N PRO A 4 14.67 -16.72 8.00
CA PRO A 4 15.52 -17.69 8.71
C PRO A 4 16.23 -17.09 9.93
N GLN A 5 16.08 -15.79 10.19
CA GLN A 5 16.85 -15.05 11.20
C GLN A 5 15.98 -14.12 12.05
N GLY A 6 14.66 -14.32 12.05
CA GLY A 6 13.74 -13.41 12.72
C GLY A 6 13.67 -12.02 12.08
N ILE A 7 13.90 -11.95 10.77
CA ILE A 7 13.71 -10.76 9.95
C ILE A 7 12.42 -10.92 9.16
N HIS A 8 11.48 -9.99 9.33
CA HIS A 8 10.26 -9.94 8.53
C HIS A 8 10.58 -9.29 7.19
N VAL A 9 10.46 -10.06 6.10
CA VAL A 9 10.65 -9.54 4.73
C VAL A 9 9.31 -9.61 4.03
N ALA A 10 8.75 -8.45 3.68
CA ALA A 10 7.50 -8.34 2.94
C ALA A 10 7.72 -7.61 1.62
N HIS A 11 6.99 -8.02 0.58
CA HIS A 11 6.90 -7.35 -0.71
C HIS A 11 5.57 -6.58 -0.77
N ILE A 12 5.63 -5.26 -0.96
CA ILE A 12 4.43 -4.42 -1.02
C ILE A 12 4.34 -3.86 -2.44
N ILE A 13 3.29 -4.26 -3.14
CA ILE A 13 2.99 -3.80 -4.50
C ILE A 13 2.03 -2.61 -4.37
N ILE A 14 2.45 -1.47 -4.91
CA ILE A 14 1.63 -0.26 -4.99
C ILE A 14 1.24 -0.08 -6.44
N ASP A 15 0.03 -0.50 -6.77
CA ASP A 15 -0.52 -0.47 -8.12
C ASP A 15 -1.55 0.65 -8.21
N GLY A 16 -1.06 1.86 -8.48
CA GLY A 16 -1.91 3.03 -8.58
C GLY A 16 -1.16 4.35 -8.39
N GLN A 17 -1.85 5.42 -8.73
CA GLN A 17 -1.35 6.78 -8.51
C GLN A 17 -1.61 7.21 -7.06
N ILE A 18 -0.57 7.68 -6.36
CA ILE A 18 -0.68 8.14 -4.97
C ILE A 18 -1.16 9.59 -4.93
N ASN A 19 -2.18 9.85 -4.12
CA ASN A 19 -2.72 11.18 -3.88
C ASN A 19 -1.64 12.11 -3.27
N THR A 20 -0.94 12.83 -4.14
CA THR A 20 0.05 13.83 -3.78
C THR A 20 -0.40 15.20 -4.29
N PRO A 21 -0.03 16.31 -3.61
CA PRO A 21 -0.46 17.64 -4.05
C PRO A 21 -0.10 17.95 -5.50
N SER A 22 1.05 17.47 -5.99
CA SER A 22 1.50 17.66 -7.37
C SER A 22 0.67 16.85 -8.38
N GLN A 23 0.25 15.62 -8.06
CA GLN A 23 -0.61 14.83 -8.94
C GLN A 23 -2.03 15.36 -9.03
N VAL A 24 -2.58 15.81 -7.90
CA VAL A 24 -3.92 16.40 -7.87
C VAL A 24 -3.94 17.70 -8.68
N GLN A 25 -2.89 18.52 -8.57
CA GLN A 25 -2.75 19.74 -9.36
C GLN A 25 -2.61 19.47 -10.87
N SER A 26 -1.96 18.37 -11.26
CA SER A 26 -1.79 18.03 -12.69
C SER A 26 -3.01 17.35 -13.31
N GLN A 27 -3.94 16.85 -12.50
CA GLN A 27 -5.16 16.15 -12.92
C GLN A 27 -6.39 16.64 -12.14
N PRO A 28 -6.77 17.93 -12.25
CA PRO A 28 -7.81 18.53 -11.40
C PRO A 28 -9.21 17.92 -11.60
N ASP A 29 -9.49 17.35 -12.78
CA ASP A 29 -10.78 16.75 -13.11
C ASP A 29 -10.87 15.25 -12.74
N ARG A 30 -9.79 14.66 -12.21
CA ARG A 30 -9.76 13.25 -11.83
C ARG A 30 -10.39 13.04 -10.46
N ASP A 31 -11.27 12.04 -10.36
CA ASP A 31 -11.91 11.66 -9.09
C ASP A 31 -10.86 11.21 -8.07
N ILE A 32 -10.94 11.76 -6.85
CA ILE A 32 -9.99 11.51 -5.77
C ILE A 32 -9.98 10.04 -5.34
N GLU A 33 -11.11 9.34 -5.46
CA GLU A 33 -11.26 7.92 -5.14
C GLU A 33 -10.47 7.00 -6.09
N THR A 34 -10.01 7.53 -7.22
CA THR A 34 -9.14 6.81 -8.17
C THR A 34 -7.66 6.89 -7.82
N PHE A 35 -7.30 7.60 -6.74
CA PHE A 35 -5.95 7.65 -6.19
C PHE A 35 -5.82 6.79 -4.93
N LEU A 36 -4.62 6.29 -4.69
CA LEU A 36 -4.25 5.69 -3.42
C LEU A 36 -4.01 6.79 -2.37
N ASN A 37 -4.63 6.64 -1.20
CA ASN A 37 -4.42 7.53 -0.07
C ASN A 37 -3.07 7.23 0.62
N SER A 38 -2.20 8.23 0.76
CA SER A 38 -0.87 8.07 1.36
C SER A 38 -0.91 7.64 2.83
N ASP A 39 -1.88 8.13 3.60
CA ASP A 39 -2.01 7.79 5.02
C ASP A 39 -2.49 6.34 5.18
N ALA A 40 -3.38 5.87 4.29
CA ALA A 40 -3.79 4.47 4.26
C ALA A 40 -2.64 3.53 3.87
N ILE A 41 -1.77 3.95 2.94
CA ILE A 41 -0.54 3.21 2.62
C ILE A 41 0.37 3.14 3.86
N ALA A 42 0.61 4.26 4.54
CA ALA A 42 1.44 4.31 5.74
C ALA A 42 0.88 3.42 6.87
N GLU A 43 -0.43 3.44 7.09
CA GLU A 43 -1.11 2.56 8.05
C GLU A 43 -0.91 1.08 7.69
N THR A 44 -0.94 0.72 6.41
CA THR A 44 -0.64 -0.66 5.96
C THR A 44 0.77 -1.07 6.33
N TYR A 45 1.77 -0.19 6.12
CA TYR A 45 3.14 -0.44 6.55
C TYR A 45 3.25 -0.57 8.08
N TRP A 46 2.50 0.24 8.83
CA TRP A 46 2.45 0.15 10.29
C TRP A 46 1.89 -1.21 10.74
N GLN A 47 0.80 -1.66 10.13
CA GLN A 47 0.20 -2.96 10.40
C GLN A 47 1.15 -4.11 10.11
N LEU A 48 1.92 -4.05 9.01
CA LEU A 48 2.98 -5.02 8.71
C LEU A 48 4.08 -5.00 9.79
N HIS A 49 4.54 -3.81 10.18
CA HIS A 49 5.62 -3.64 11.13
C HIS A 49 5.33 -4.26 12.50
N ILE A 50 4.07 -4.18 12.96
CA ILE A 50 3.64 -4.66 14.27
C ILE A 50 3.18 -6.13 14.28
N GLN A 51 3.25 -6.85 13.15
CA GLN A 51 2.79 -8.24 13.09
C GLN A 51 3.59 -9.16 14.01
N PRO A 52 2.92 -10.05 14.76
CA PRO A 52 3.63 -11.04 15.55
C PRO A 52 4.35 -12.03 14.64
N ARG A 53 5.51 -12.51 15.09
CA ARG A 53 6.37 -13.46 14.34
C ARG A 53 5.65 -14.72 13.85
N SER A 54 4.57 -15.13 14.52
CA SER A 54 3.76 -16.29 14.16
C SER A 54 2.89 -16.08 12.92
N THR A 55 2.69 -14.85 12.45
CA THR A 55 1.76 -14.51 11.36
C THR A 55 2.30 -13.40 10.47
N TRP A 56 3.54 -13.54 10.00
CA TRP A 56 4.12 -12.60 9.05
C TRP A 56 3.55 -12.75 7.66
N THR A 57 3.03 -11.64 7.13
CA THR A 57 2.63 -11.48 5.74
C THR A 57 3.87 -11.28 4.87
N GLN A 58 3.96 -12.01 3.76
CA GLN A 58 5.08 -11.93 2.82
C GLN A 58 4.79 -11.03 1.61
N GLU A 59 3.52 -10.83 1.26
CA GLU A 59 3.12 -10.00 0.13
C GLU A 59 1.79 -9.27 0.41
N LEU A 60 1.69 -8.01 -0.03
CA LEU A 60 0.46 -7.22 -0.05
C LEU A 60 0.35 -6.44 -1.36
N ASP A 61 -0.86 -6.40 -1.90
CA ASP A 61 -1.24 -5.60 -3.07
C ASP A 61 -2.13 -4.43 -2.65
N LEU A 62 -1.67 -3.21 -2.91
CA LEU A 62 -2.43 -1.98 -2.70
C LEU A 62 -2.85 -1.39 -4.03
N ARG A 63 -4.17 -1.25 -4.23
CA ARG A 63 -4.77 -0.70 -5.45
C ARG A 63 -6.02 0.13 -5.14
N PRO A 64 -6.40 1.10 -5.98
CA PRO A 64 -7.66 1.82 -5.85
C PRO A 64 -8.86 0.87 -5.89
N SER A 65 -9.89 1.17 -5.12
CA SER A 65 -11.12 0.34 -5.06
C SER A 65 -11.97 0.42 -6.33
N VAL A 66 -11.75 1.43 -7.16
CA VAL A 66 -12.58 1.78 -8.32
C VAL A 66 -12.13 1.10 -9.63
N GLU A 67 -11.14 0.21 -9.59
CA GLU A 67 -10.78 -0.60 -10.75
C GLU A 67 -11.95 -1.52 -11.15
N LYS A 68 -12.31 -1.49 -12.44
CA LYS A 68 -13.31 -2.41 -13.00
C LYS A 68 -12.60 -3.71 -13.39
N PHE A 69 -13.01 -4.82 -12.78
CA PHE A 69 -12.65 -6.18 -13.16
C PHE A 69 -13.61 -6.74 -14.22
#